data_AF-A0A7G6Y769-F1
#
_entry.id   AF-A0A7G6Y769-F1
#
_cell.length_a   1.000
_cell.length_b   1.000
_cell.length_c   1.000
_cell.angle_alpha   90.00
_cell.angle_beta   90.00
_cell.angle_gamma   90.00
#
_symmetry.space_group_name_H-M   'P 1'
#
loop_
_entity.id
_entity.type
_entity.pdbx_description
1 polymer ?
#
loop_
_entity_poly.entity_id
_entity_poly.type
_entity_poly.pdbx_seq_one_letter_code
_entity_poly.pdbx_strand_id
1 'polypeptide(L)'
;MLGGLTGWHLLIILAVILLLFGAPKLPALAKSIGQSMRIFKGEVDEMKKDGKDGDASASAQNTTAQNTAPAAPAAPAPTAPGTDSTESKPKQ
;
A
#
# COMPACT_ATOMS: atom_id res chain seq x y z
N MET A 1 24.06 -8.02 -35.53
CA MET A 1 24.80 -6.97 -34.79
C MET A 1 24.02 -6.54 -33.54
N LEU A 2 23.66 -7.47 -32.64
CA LEU A 2 22.84 -7.19 -31.45
C LEU A 2 23.32 -8.02 -30.24
N GLY A 3 24.63 -8.28 -30.14
CA GLY A 3 25.25 -9.05 -29.05
C GLY A 3 25.76 -8.18 -27.90
N GLY A 4 25.44 -6.87 -27.91
CA GLY A 4 25.98 -5.87 -26.98
C GLY A 4 25.12 -5.58 -25.75
N LEU A 5 23.87 -6.05 -25.70
CA LEU A 5 23.01 -5.97 -24.50
C LEU A 5 23.42 -7.04 -23.48
N THR A 6 24.73 -7.19 -23.31
CA THR A 6 25.36 -7.88 -22.19
C THR A 6 24.64 -7.43 -20.94
N GLY A 7 24.00 -8.39 -20.25
CA GLY A 7 23.21 -8.12 -19.06
C GLY A 7 23.88 -7.12 -18.14
N TRP A 8 25.23 -7.12 -18.10
CA TRP A 8 26.13 -6.16 -17.45
C TRP A 8 25.76 -4.68 -17.58
N HIS A 9 25.26 -4.21 -18.73
CA HIS A 9 24.82 -2.80 -18.83
C HIS A 9 23.57 -2.54 -17.99
N LEU A 10 22.64 -3.50 -17.93
CA LEU A 10 21.38 -3.36 -17.22
C LEU A 10 21.58 -3.26 -15.70
N LEU A 11 22.52 -4.02 -15.13
CA LEU A 11 22.86 -3.90 -13.71
C LEU A 11 23.63 -2.63 -13.37
N ILE A 12 24.41 -2.06 -14.30
CA ILE A 12 25.03 -0.73 -14.12
C ILE A 12 23.93 0.34 -14.06
N ILE A 13 22.96 0.29 -14.97
CA ILE A 13 21.83 1.22 -14.99
C ILE A 13 20.98 1.06 -13.72
N LEU A 14 20.72 -0.17 -13.30
CA LEU A 14 20.02 -0.45 -12.06
C LEU A 14 20.77 0.11 -10.84
N ALA A 15 22.09 -0.02 -10.80
CA ALA A 15 22.92 0.54 -9.74
C ALA A 15 22.83 2.07 -9.67
N VAL A 16 22.85 2.75 -10.82
CA VAL A 16 22.66 4.22 -10.88
C VAL A 16 21.27 4.61 -10.36
N ILE A 17 20.22 3.92 -10.79
CA ILE A 17 18.84 4.20 -10.33
C ILE A 17 18.72 3.94 -8.82
N LEU A 18 19.33 2.89 -8.29
CA LEU A 18 19.38 2.61 -6.86
C LEU A 18 20.14 3.69 -6.08
N LEU A 19 21.20 4.28 -6.64
CA LEU A 19 21.90 5.41 -6.01
C LEU A 19 21.02 6.66 -5.94
N LEU A 20 20.27 6.96 -7.00
CA LEU A 20 19.43 8.16 -7.09
C LEU A 20 18.12 8.04 -6.30
N PHE A 21 17.44 6.89 -6.40
CA PHE A 21 16.12 6.68 -5.82
C PHE A 21 16.17 5.93 -4.49
N GLY A 22 17.23 5.16 -4.22
CA GLY A 22 17.37 4.31 -3.04
C GLY A 22 16.71 2.93 -3.18
N ALA A 23 17.21 1.96 -2.41
CA ALA A 23 16.71 0.58 -2.38
C ALA A 23 15.21 0.42 -2.08
N PRO A 24 14.56 1.19 -1.16
CA PRO A 24 13.15 0.97 -0.85
C PRO A 24 12.18 1.60 -1.86
N LYS A 25 12.62 2.55 -2.70
CA LYS A 25 11.73 3.25 -3.65
C LYS A 25 11.49 2.49 -4.95
N LEU A 26 12.47 1.74 -5.44
CA LEU A 26 12.28 0.87 -6.60
C LEU A 26 11.18 -0.19 -6.45
N PRO A 27 11.13 -1.00 -5.37
CA PRO A 27 10.09 -2.00 -5.21
C PRO A 27 8.71 -1.38 -5.00
N ALA A 28 8.63 -0.21 -4.35
CA ALA A 28 7.37 0.52 -4.18
C ALA A 28 6.80 0.99 -5.53
N LEU A 29 7.64 1.59 -6.39
CA LEU A 29 7.26 2.03 -7.73
C LEU A 29 6.92 0.84 -8.64
N ALA A 30 7.68 -0.25 -8.56
CA ALA A 30 7.39 -1.47 -9.31
C ALA A 30 6.05 -2.09 -8.91
N LYS A 31 5.71 -2.08 -7.61
CA LYS A 31 4.43 -2.61 -7.11
C LYS A 31 3.24 -1.76 -7.59
N SER A 32 3.35 -0.42 -7.59
CA SER A 32 2.29 0.45 -8.11
C SER A 32 2.12 0.31 -9.63
N ILE A 33 3.22 0.31 -10.39
CA ILE A 33 3.20 0.15 -11.85
C ILE A 33 2.67 -1.25 -12.23
N GLY A 34 3.10 -2.30 -11.53
CA GLY A 34 2.65 -3.66 -11.76
C GLY A 34 1.15 -3.85 -11.50
N GLN A 35 0.61 -3.15 -10.50
CA GLN A 35 -0.82 -3.19 -10.21
C GLN A 35 -1.64 -2.51 -11.32
N SER A 36 -1.22 -1.34 -11.81
CA SER A 36 -1.85 -0.67 -12.96
C SER A 36 -1.73 -1.47 -14.26
N MET A 37 -0.55 -2.07 -14.51
CA MET A 37 -0.34 -2.93 -15.68
C MET A 37 -1.20 -4.19 -15.65
N ARG A 38 -1.44 -4.79 -14.47
CA ARG A 38 -2.28 -6.00 -14.36
C ARG A 38 -3.73 -5.72 -14.75
N ILE A 39 -4.28 -4.57 -14.35
CA ILE A 39 -5.64 -4.15 -14.70
C ILE A 39 -5.69 -3.90 -16.21
N PHE A 40 -4.79 -3.06 -16.72
CA PHE A 40 -4.72 -2.75 -18.15
C PHE A 40 -4.52 -4.00 -19.02
N LYS A 41 -3.66 -4.93 -18.58
CA LYS A 41 -3.44 -6.21 -19.26
C LYS A 41 -4.71 -7.04 -19.32
N GLY A 42 -5.47 -7.10 -18.22
CA GLY A 42 -6.77 -7.80 -18.17
C GLY A 42 -7.78 -7.21 -19.15
N GLU A 43 -7.93 -5.88 -19.16
CA GLU A 43 -8.84 -5.18 -20.09
C GLU A 43 -8.41 -5.37 -21.56
N VAL A 44 -7.10 -5.31 -21.85
CA VAL A 44 -6.57 -5.53 -23.20
C VAL A 44 -6.67 -7.00 -23.64
N ASP A 45 -6.46 -7.96 -22.73
CA ASP A 45 -6.66 -9.39 -23.01
C ASP A 45 -8.15 -9.69 -23.27
N GLU A 46 -9.06 -9.05 -22.54
CA GLU A 46 -10.51 -9.18 -22.74
C GLU A 46 -10.95 -8.62 -24.09
N MET A 47 -10.45 -7.44 -24.49
CA MET A 47 -10.64 -6.91 -25.85
C MET A 47 -10.06 -7.81 -26.94
N LYS A 48 -8.97 -8.55 -26.66
CA LYS A 48 -8.40 -9.52 -27.60
C LYS A 48 -9.18 -10.84 -27.64
N LYS A 49 -9.80 -11.22 -26.52
CA LYS A 49 -10.62 -12.44 -26.36
C LYS A 49 -12.05 -12.29 -26.87
N ASP A 50 -12.59 -11.07 -26.98
CA ASP A 50 -13.87 -10.82 -27.66
C ASP A 50 -13.86 -11.24 -29.15
N GLY A 51 -12.68 -11.55 -29.71
CA GLY A 51 -12.51 -12.18 -31.03
C GLY A 51 -12.15 -13.68 -31.02
N LYS A 52 -11.91 -14.33 -29.86
CA LYS A 52 -11.61 -15.76 -29.76
C LYS A 52 -11.68 -16.23 -28.30
N ASP A 53 -12.51 -17.24 -28.06
CA ASP A 53 -12.93 -17.83 -26.78
C ASP A 53 -11.93 -17.79 -25.62
N GLY A 54 -12.48 -17.49 -24.44
CA GLY A 54 -11.76 -17.14 -23.22
C GLY A 54 -11.02 -18.27 -22.50
N ASP A 55 -10.12 -17.87 -21.61
CA ASP A 55 -9.70 -18.69 -20.46
C ASP A 55 -9.02 -17.86 -19.35
N ALA A 56 -9.40 -18.24 -18.12
CA ALA A 56 -8.76 -18.10 -16.80
C ALA A 56 -8.22 -16.75 -16.30
N SER A 57 -9.03 -16.18 -15.41
CA SER A 57 -8.65 -15.33 -14.28
C SER A 57 -7.59 -16.01 -13.39
N ALA A 58 -6.42 -15.38 -13.23
CA ALA A 58 -5.45 -15.70 -12.19
C ALA A 58 -5.40 -14.55 -11.18
N SER A 59 -6.21 -14.66 -10.13
CA SER A 59 -6.22 -13.87 -8.91
C SER A 59 -4.91 -14.04 -8.13
N ALA A 60 -3.90 -13.22 -8.41
CA ALA A 60 -2.70 -13.14 -7.57
C ALA A 60 -2.96 -12.19 -6.40
N GLN A 61 -3.46 -12.79 -5.32
CA GLN A 61 -3.40 -12.42 -3.91
C GLN A 61 -2.76 -11.07 -3.54
N ASN A 62 -3.60 -10.24 -2.91
CA ASN A 62 -3.23 -9.33 -1.84
C ASN A 62 -2.25 -10.01 -0.88
N THR A 63 -0.96 -9.73 -1.00
CA THR A 63 0.01 -10.05 0.05
C THR A 63 0.80 -8.80 0.41
N THR A 64 0.69 -8.47 1.71
CA THR A 64 1.55 -7.65 2.55
C THR A 64 1.39 -6.13 2.47
N ALA A 65 0.49 -5.61 3.32
CA ALA A 65 0.80 -4.53 4.29
C ALA A 65 -0.33 -4.38 5.32
N GLN A 66 -0.72 -5.48 5.99
CA GLN A 66 -1.46 -5.41 7.24
C GLN A 66 -0.45 -5.51 8.39
N ASN A 67 0.29 -4.44 8.66
CA ASN A 67 0.92 -4.22 9.98
C ASN A 67 1.35 -2.76 10.20
N THR A 68 0.39 -1.91 10.49
CA THR A 68 0.58 -0.85 11.49
C THR A 68 -0.75 -0.72 12.21
N ALA A 69 -0.83 -1.35 13.38
CA ALA A 69 -1.96 -1.20 14.28
C ALA A 69 -2.17 0.28 14.63
N PRO A 70 -3.38 0.84 14.47
CA PRO A 70 -3.75 2.06 15.18
C PRO A 70 -3.84 1.71 16.66
N ALA A 71 -2.82 2.05 17.44
CA ALA A 71 -2.96 2.14 18.88
C ALA A 71 -3.88 3.32 19.20
N ALA A 72 -5.16 3.04 19.39
CA ALA A 72 -6.11 3.90 20.10
C ALA A 72 -6.73 3.05 21.21
N PRO A 73 -7.11 3.57 22.39
CA PRO A 73 -6.91 4.91 22.98
C PRO A 73 -6.41 4.83 24.45
N ALA A 74 -5.35 5.55 24.81
CA ALA A 74 -5.09 5.84 26.23
C ALA A 74 -6.10 6.91 26.68
N ALA A 75 -7.27 6.47 27.15
CA ALA A 75 -8.19 7.29 27.89
C ALA A 75 -7.47 7.82 29.15
N PRO A 76 -7.24 9.14 29.31
CA PRO A 76 -7.02 9.66 30.65
C PRO A 76 -8.30 9.44 31.44
N ALA A 77 -8.14 8.88 32.64
CA ALA A 77 -9.17 8.53 33.58
C ALA A 77 -10.25 9.63 33.74
N PRO A 78 -11.51 9.26 34.03
CA PRO A 78 -12.53 10.23 34.37
C PRO A 78 -12.08 10.99 35.62
N THR A 79 -11.74 12.26 35.46
CA THR A 79 -11.67 13.20 36.58
C THR A 79 -13.08 13.27 37.17
N ALA A 80 -13.21 12.76 38.39
CA ALA A 80 -14.43 12.79 39.17
C ALA A 80 -15.09 14.18 39.11
N PRO A 81 -16.39 14.29 38.79
CA PRO A 81 -17.16 15.50 39.03
C PRO A 81 -17.38 15.60 40.54
N GLY A 82 -16.43 16.21 41.25
CA GLY A 82 -16.62 16.71 42.60
C GLY A 82 -17.35 18.04 42.54
N THR A 83 -18.62 18.02 42.17
CA THR A 83 -19.52 19.17 42.32
C THR A 83 -20.92 18.64 42.51
N ASP A 84 -21.25 18.23 43.74
CA ASP A 84 -22.61 18.36 44.23
C ASP A 84 -22.64 18.32 45.76
N SER A 85 -23.39 19.25 46.34
CA SER A 85 -23.92 19.22 47.70
C SER A 85 -22.95 19.34 48.88
N THR A 86 -22.42 20.55 49.08
CA THR A 86 -22.44 21.11 50.44
C THR A 86 -23.87 21.56 50.73
N GLU A 87 -24.67 20.62 51.23
CA GLU A 87 -25.89 20.90 51.96
C GLU A 87 -25.51 21.76 53.18
N SER A 88 -25.62 23.08 53.02
CA SER A 88 -25.56 24.07 54.09
C SER A 88 -26.91 24.78 54.20
N LYS A 89 -27.83 24.06 54.86
CA LYS A 89 -28.80 24.52 55.86
C LYS A 89 -29.91 25.51 55.41
N PRO A 90 -31.20 25.17 55.67
CA PRO A 90 -32.31 26.08 55.42
C PRO A 90 -32.35 27.17 56.50
N LYS A 91 -32.61 28.42 56.10
CA LYS A 91 -33.27 29.45 56.90
C LYS A 91 -33.52 30.72 56.07
N GLN A 92 -34.73 31.24 56.21
CA GLN A 92 -35.34 32.46 55.65
C GLN A 92 -36.15 32.20 54.36
#